data_AF-A0A836XDQ2-F1
#
_entry.id   AF-A0A836XDQ2-F1
#
_cell.length_a   1.000
_cell.length_b   1.000
_cell.length_c   1.000
_cell.angle_alpha   90.00
_cell.angle_beta   90.00
_cell.angle_gamma   90.00
#
_symmetry.space_group_name_H-M   'P 1'
#
loop_
_entity.id
_entity.type
_entity.pdbx_description
1 polymer ?
#
loop_
_entity_poly.entity_id
_entity_poly.type
_entity_poly.pdbx_seq_one_letter_code
_entity_poly.pdbx_strand_id
1 'polypeptide(L)'
;MSFTDAQLAQYEERGAVTIDTPFTTEQLDKAEAAWDRLKQSGQPPYEDPDYIDVVQHPYFEQVAKKLLRAEAVHLWWGLAPHERGPVEPPYASLRDQWAKGCHVDIQATMEDFSATPRRMRAELWFWLNDVPVNRGAMRILEGSHR
;
A
#
# COMPACT_ATOMS: atom_id res chain seq x y z
N MET A 1 1.56 11.10 -13.76
CA MET A 1 2.00 12.09 -12.75
C MET A 1 3.09 11.48 -11.90
N SER A 2 4.09 12.26 -11.45
CA SER A 2 5.21 11.77 -10.63
C SER A 2 4.98 12.07 -9.15
N PHE A 3 5.50 11.22 -8.25
CA PHE A 3 5.48 11.47 -6.80
C PHE A 3 6.27 12.73 -6.42
N THR A 4 5.57 13.72 -5.87
CA THR A 4 6.08 15.08 -5.66
C THR A 4 6.84 15.24 -4.35
N ASP A 5 7.63 16.30 -4.22
CA ASP A 5 8.34 16.61 -2.96
C ASP A 5 7.37 17.03 -1.85
N ALA A 6 6.23 17.65 -2.20
CA ALA A 6 5.17 17.97 -1.25
C ALA A 6 4.54 16.70 -0.66
N GLN A 7 4.29 15.69 -1.49
CA GLN A 7 3.78 14.39 -1.03
C GLN A 7 4.83 13.63 -0.20
N LEU A 8 6.12 13.73 -0.53
CA LEU A 8 7.20 13.18 0.29
C LEU A 8 7.26 13.87 1.67
N ALA A 9 7.19 15.20 1.71
CA ALA A 9 7.17 15.95 2.97
C ALA A 9 5.96 15.56 3.83
N GLN A 10 4.78 15.40 3.22
CA GLN A 10 3.58 14.93 3.90
C GLN A 10 3.77 13.51 4.49
N TYR A 11 4.39 12.60 3.73
CA TYR A 11 4.72 11.27 4.22
C TYR A 11 5.68 11.31 5.42
N GLU A 12 6.72 12.13 5.35
CA GLU A 12 7.70 12.28 6.45
C GLU A 12 7.07 12.87 7.73
N GLU A 13 6.11 13.78 7.57
CA GLU A 13 5.35 14.37 8.68
C GLU A 13 4.34 13.38 9.29
N ARG A 14 3.48 12.78 8.46
CA ARG A 14 2.30 12.03 8.90
C ARG A 14 2.50 10.52 8.97
N GLY A 15 3.57 9.99 8.37
CA GLY A 15 3.83 8.56 8.24
C GLY A 15 3.07 7.89 7.09
N ALA A 16 2.26 8.64 6.35
CA ALA A 16 1.51 8.16 5.21
C ALA A 16 1.09 9.29 4.26
N VAL A 17 0.86 8.94 3.00
CA VAL A 17 0.35 9.85 1.97
C VAL A 17 -0.52 9.09 0.99
N THR A 18 -1.64 9.69 0.57
CA THR A 18 -2.48 9.18 -0.51
C THR A 18 -2.07 9.85 -1.81
N ILE A 19 -1.95 9.07 -2.89
CA ILE A 19 -1.42 9.53 -4.16
C ILE A 19 -2.35 9.05 -5.28
N ASP A 20 -2.79 9.98 -6.13
CA ASP A 20 -3.46 9.63 -7.38
C ASP A 20 -2.43 9.01 -8.33
N THR A 21 -2.67 7.76 -8.68
CA THR A 21 -1.74 6.99 -9.53
C THR A 21 -1.88 7.39 -11.00
N PRO A 22 -0.86 7.17 -11.84
CA PRO A 22 -0.95 7.41 -13.27
C PRO A 22 -1.70 6.31 -14.04
N PHE A 23 -2.35 5.37 -13.35
CA PHE A 23 -3.06 4.27 -13.99
C PHE A 23 -4.24 4.80 -14.80
N THR A 24 -4.36 4.30 -16.02
CA THR A 24 -5.52 4.53 -16.88
C THR A 24 -6.70 3.67 -16.41
N THR A 25 -7.92 4.06 -16.78
CA THR A 25 -9.12 3.26 -16.50
C THR A 25 -8.97 1.85 -17.05
N GLU A 26 -8.41 1.68 -18.25
CA GLU A 26 -8.19 0.36 -18.86
C GLU A 26 -7.20 -0.50 -18.07
N GLN A 27 -6.18 0.11 -17.44
CA GLN A 27 -5.25 -0.61 -16.57
C GLN A 27 -5.92 -1.01 -15.25
N LEU A 28 -6.80 -0.17 -14.70
CA LEU A 28 -7.59 -0.48 -13.52
C LEU A 28 -8.60 -1.60 -13.79
N ASP A 29 -9.31 -1.55 -14.91
CA ASP A 29 -10.27 -2.60 -15.33
C ASP A 29 -9.57 -3.95 -15.50
N LYS A 30 -8.37 -3.98 -16.09
CA LYS A 30 -7.56 -5.20 -16.20
C LYS A 30 -7.13 -5.73 -14.83
N ALA A 31 -6.72 -4.83 -13.94
CA ALA A 31 -6.31 -5.20 -12.59
C ALA A 31 -7.49 -5.78 -11.78
N GLU A 32 -8.69 -5.23 -11.95
CA GLU A 32 -9.91 -5.76 -11.36
C GLU A 32 -10.29 -7.13 -11.94
N ALA A 33 -10.22 -7.29 -13.28
CA ALA A 33 -10.46 -8.58 -13.91
C ALA A 33 -9.46 -9.66 -13.47
N ALA A 34 -8.19 -9.29 -13.27
CA ALA A 34 -7.17 -10.18 -12.72
C ALA A 34 -7.54 -10.62 -11.29
N TRP A 35 -7.99 -9.68 -10.46
CA TRP A 35 -8.44 -9.97 -9.11
C TRP A 35 -9.62 -10.95 -9.10
N ASP A 36 -10.63 -10.74 -9.94
CA ASP A 36 -11.77 -11.63 -10.05
C ASP A 36 -11.37 -13.07 -10.45
N ARG A 37 -10.43 -13.21 -11.39
CA ARG A 37 -9.88 -14.53 -11.77
C ARG A 37 -9.14 -15.20 -10.63
N LEU A 38 -8.32 -14.45 -9.89
CA LEU A 38 -7.59 -14.98 -8.73
C LEU A 38 -8.54 -15.45 -7.64
N LYS A 39 -9.61 -14.69 -7.35
CA LYS A 39 -10.65 -15.11 -6.40
C LYS A 39 -11.38 -16.38 -6.82
N GLN A 40 -11.72 -16.50 -8.10
CA GLN A 40 -12.46 -17.65 -8.62
C GLN A 40 -11.60 -18.91 -8.70
N SER A 41 -10.34 -18.76 -9.11
CA SER A 41 -9.43 -19.88 -9.35
C SER A 41 -8.72 -20.37 -8.09
N GLY A 42 -8.48 -19.47 -7.12
CA GLY A 42 -7.63 -19.75 -5.95
C GLY A 42 -6.16 -20.00 -6.30
N GLN A 43 -5.74 -19.71 -7.54
CA GLN A 43 -4.37 -19.90 -7.98
C GLN A 43 -3.43 -18.88 -7.34
N PRO A 44 -2.13 -19.20 -7.21
CA PRO A 44 -1.16 -18.23 -6.72
C PRO A 44 -1.15 -16.95 -7.58
N PRO A 45 -1.17 -15.75 -6.97
CA PRO A 45 -1.23 -14.49 -7.73
C PRO A 45 -0.12 -14.30 -8.77
N TYR A 46 1.08 -14.83 -8.51
CA TYR A 46 2.22 -14.75 -9.43
C TYR A 46 2.07 -15.62 -10.69
N GLU A 47 0.96 -16.33 -10.86
CA GLU A 47 0.63 -17.07 -12.09
C GLU A 47 -0.32 -16.29 -13.02
N ASP A 48 -0.96 -15.22 -12.53
CA ASP A 48 -1.80 -14.35 -13.36
C ASP A 48 -0.94 -13.23 -13.99
N PRO A 49 -0.83 -13.15 -15.33
CA PRO A 49 0.02 -12.18 -15.99
C PRO A 49 -0.46 -10.73 -15.81
N ASP A 50 -1.77 -10.50 -15.79
CA ASP A 50 -2.30 -9.14 -15.58
C ASP A 50 -2.05 -8.69 -14.14
N TYR A 51 -2.08 -9.62 -13.18
CA TYR A 51 -1.67 -9.34 -11.81
C TYR A 51 -0.20 -8.93 -11.73
N ILE A 52 0.69 -9.67 -12.38
CA ILE A 52 2.12 -9.33 -12.43
C ILE A 52 2.31 -7.96 -13.07
N ASP A 53 1.61 -7.66 -14.17
CA ASP A 53 1.68 -6.37 -14.87
C ASP A 53 1.35 -5.18 -13.96
N VAL A 54 0.38 -5.34 -13.06
CA VAL A 54 0.07 -4.34 -12.04
C VAL A 54 1.22 -4.21 -11.05
N VAL A 55 1.65 -5.31 -10.44
CA VAL A 55 2.70 -5.30 -9.40
C VAL A 55 4.03 -4.75 -9.91
N GLN A 56 4.38 -5.02 -11.16
CA GLN A 56 5.62 -4.55 -11.80
C GLN A 56 5.51 -3.15 -12.41
N HIS A 57 4.39 -2.44 -12.21
CA HIS A 57 4.20 -1.12 -12.78
C HIS A 57 5.32 -0.16 -12.30
N PRO A 58 6.05 0.51 -13.22
CA PRO A 58 7.28 1.24 -12.88
C PRO A 58 7.07 2.41 -11.92
N TYR A 59 5.82 2.88 -11.83
CA TYR A 59 5.44 3.91 -10.86
C TYR A 59 5.68 3.48 -9.40
N PHE A 60 5.44 2.21 -9.05
CA PHE A 60 5.65 1.73 -7.68
C PHE A 60 7.14 1.75 -7.31
N GLU A 61 8.01 1.34 -8.23
CA GLU A 61 9.45 1.42 -8.03
C GLU A 61 9.92 2.89 -7.88
N GLN A 62 9.38 3.79 -8.71
CA GLN A 62 9.68 5.23 -8.62
C GLN A 62 9.32 5.81 -7.25
N VAL A 63 8.12 5.50 -6.74
CA VAL A 63 7.66 5.93 -5.41
C VAL A 63 8.56 5.33 -4.33
N ALA A 64 8.80 4.01 -4.38
CA ALA A 64 9.58 3.31 -3.37
C ALA A 64 11.03 3.80 -3.29
N LYS A 65 11.71 4.04 -4.41
CA LYS A 65 13.07 4.61 -4.44
C LYS A 65 13.13 5.98 -3.76
N LYS A 66 12.13 6.83 -4.02
CA LYS A 66 12.04 8.17 -3.43
C LYS A 66 11.76 8.11 -1.93
N LEU A 67 10.82 7.28 -1.49
CA LEU A 67 10.51 7.09 -0.06
C LEU A 67 11.69 6.51 0.73
N LEU A 68 12.34 5.47 0.18
CA LEU A 68 13.44 4.77 0.85
C LEU A 68 14.79 5.45 0.68
N ARG A 69 14.86 6.52 -0.13
CA ARG A 69 16.09 7.24 -0.49
C ARG A 69 17.17 6.25 -0.94
N ALA A 70 16.81 5.45 -1.94
CA ALA A 70 17.60 4.33 -2.44
C ALA A 70 17.69 4.33 -3.97
N GLU A 71 18.80 3.83 -4.49
CA GLU A 71 19.04 3.71 -5.95
C GLU A 71 18.35 2.47 -6.54
N ALA A 72 18.18 1.43 -5.73
CA ALA A 72 17.51 0.19 -6.05
C ALA A 72 16.61 -0.23 -4.89
N VAL A 73 15.48 -0.86 -5.21
CA VAL A 73 14.52 -1.42 -4.26
C VAL A 73 14.11 -2.80 -4.73
N HIS A 74 13.74 -3.67 -3.80
CA HIS A 74 13.27 -5.02 -4.10
C HIS A 74 11.90 -5.21 -3.49
N LEU A 75 11.02 -5.90 -4.22
CA LEU A 75 9.76 -6.38 -3.67
C LEU A 75 10.07 -7.48 -2.64
N TRP A 76 9.83 -7.22 -1.36
CA TRP A 76 10.13 -8.17 -0.30
C TRP A 76 9.03 -9.24 -0.16
N TRP A 77 7.77 -8.83 -0.16
CA TRP A 77 6.64 -9.73 -0.02
C TRP A 77 5.69 -9.49 -1.21
N GLY A 78 5.29 -10.59 -1.88
CA GLY A 78 4.37 -10.52 -3.01
C GLY A 78 3.07 -9.84 -2.59
N LEU A 79 2.54 -8.94 -3.41
CA LEU A 79 1.29 -8.25 -3.12
C LEU A 79 0.25 -9.33 -2.70
N ALA A 80 -0.40 -9.13 -1.57
CA ALA A 80 -1.45 -10.03 -1.11
C ALA A 80 -2.75 -9.29 -1.41
N PRO A 81 -3.51 -9.70 -2.42
CA PRO A 81 -4.75 -9.02 -2.72
C PRO A 81 -5.72 -9.26 -1.57
N HIS A 82 -6.32 -8.17 -1.10
CA HIS A 82 -7.21 -8.19 0.06
C HIS A 82 -8.49 -7.44 -0.28
N GLU A 83 -9.62 -8.02 0.12
CA GLU A 83 -10.90 -7.32 0.12
C GLU A 83 -11.36 -7.07 1.55
N ARG A 84 -11.97 -5.91 1.76
CA ARG A 84 -12.64 -5.59 3.02
C ARG A 84 -14.11 -5.32 2.72
N GLY A 85 -14.97 -6.08 3.40
CA GLY A 85 -16.39 -5.81 3.40
C GLY A 85 -16.71 -4.45 4.03
N PRO A 86 -17.93 -3.92 3.78
CA PRO A 86 -18.37 -2.68 4.39
C PRO A 86 -18.37 -2.79 5.92
N VAL A 87 -18.15 -1.64 6.55
CA VAL A 87 -18.30 -1.37 7.97
C VAL A 87 -19.32 -0.26 8.11
N GLU A 88 -20.15 -0.29 9.14
CA GLU A 88 -21.19 0.71 9.38
C GLU A 88 -20.69 1.76 10.38
N PRO A 89 -20.07 2.89 9.95
CA PRO A 89 -19.86 4.05 10.81
C PRO A 89 -21.21 4.78 11.08
N PRO A 90 -21.29 5.64 12.12
CA PRO A 90 -20.21 6.06 13.02
C PRO A 90 -19.88 5.01 14.09
N TYR A 91 -18.61 4.97 14.50
CA TYR A 91 -18.20 4.18 15.66
C TYR A 91 -18.59 4.94 16.93
N ALA A 92 -19.13 4.24 17.92
CA ALA A 92 -19.54 4.86 19.18
C ALA A 92 -18.35 5.40 20.00
N SER A 93 -17.13 4.89 19.76
CA SER A 93 -15.90 5.35 20.40
C SER A 93 -14.65 5.05 19.56
N LEU A 94 -13.50 5.65 19.94
CA LEU A 94 -12.19 5.30 19.38
C LEU A 94 -11.89 3.81 19.59
N ARG A 95 -12.27 3.24 20.73
CA ARG A 95 -12.11 1.80 21.00
C ARG A 95 -12.84 0.95 19.97
N ASP A 96 -14.07 1.33 19.62
CA ASP A 96 -14.86 0.62 18.61
C ASP A 96 -14.29 0.79 17.21
N GLN A 97 -13.74 1.97 16.91
CA GLN A 97 -13.06 2.26 15.66
C GLN A 97 -11.79 1.40 15.46
N TRP A 98 -11.08 1.06 16.54
CA TRP A 98 -9.86 0.24 16.53
C TRP A 98 -10.09 -1.19 17.05
N ALA A 99 -11.34 -1.64 17.17
CA ALA A 99 -11.68 -2.93 17.78
C ALA A 99 -11.12 -4.15 16.99
N LYS A 100 -10.81 -3.97 15.70
CA LYS A 100 -10.13 -4.99 14.87
C LYS A 100 -8.61 -5.02 15.06
N GLY A 101 -8.09 -4.26 16.03
CA GLY A 101 -6.68 -4.16 16.36
C GLY A 101 -6.00 -2.97 15.71
N CYS A 102 -4.96 -2.49 16.39
CA CYS A 102 -3.95 -1.58 15.87
C CYS A 102 -2.60 -2.33 15.97
N HIS A 103 -1.79 -2.26 14.93
CA HIS A 103 -0.48 -2.90 14.92
C HIS A 103 0.53 -2.02 14.20
N VAL A 104 1.80 -2.35 14.39
CA VAL A 104 2.93 -1.77 13.67
C VAL A 104 3.55 -2.90 12.88
N ASP A 105 3.62 -2.75 11.56
CA ASP A 105 4.11 -3.83 10.70
C ASP A 105 5.63 -4.01 10.81
N ILE A 106 6.38 -2.93 11.07
CA ILE A 106 7.83 -2.96 11.25
C ILE A 106 8.29 -1.99 12.33
N GLN A 107 9.19 -2.45 13.19
CA GLN A 107 10.00 -1.60 14.05
C GLN A 107 11.42 -1.60 13.51
N ALA A 108 11.90 -0.42 13.10
CA ALA A 108 13.24 -0.26 12.55
C ALA A 108 14.20 0.21 13.63
N THR A 109 15.41 -0.34 13.64
CA THR A 109 16.51 0.11 14.49
C THR A 109 17.48 0.99 13.71
N MET A 110 18.38 1.67 14.42
CA MET A 110 19.51 2.37 13.78
C MET A 110 20.44 1.41 13.03
N GLU A 111 20.56 0.16 13.48
CA GLU A 111 21.31 -0.88 12.76
C GLU A 111 20.67 -1.14 11.39
N ASP A 112 19.35 -1.31 11.34
CA ASP A 112 18.60 -1.54 10.09
C ASP A 112 18.77 -0.39 9.10
N PHE A 113 18.76 0.84 9.62
CA PHE A 113 18.97 2.05 8.82
C PHE A 113 20.40 2.14 8.26
N SER A 114 21.40 1.70 9.02
CA SER A 114 22.82 1.75 8.64
C SER A 114 23.30 0.52 7.85
N ALA A 115 22.50 -0.54 7.79
CA ALA A 115 22.84 -1.78 7.08
C ALA A 115 23.01 -1.54 5.56
N THR A 116 23.78 -2.42 4.91
CA THR A 116 23.93 -2.45 3.44
C THR A 116 23.70 -3.88 2.93
N PRO A 117 22.60 -4.14 2.18
CA PRO A 117 21.51 -3.21 1.88
C PRO A 117 20.76 -2.77 3.16
N ARG A 118 20.17 -1.57 3.15
CA ARG A 118 19.37 -1.08 4.28
C ARG A 118 18.20 -2.01 4.53
N ARG A 119 17.91 -2.34 5.78
CA ARG A 119 16.79 -3.21 6.18
C ARG A 119 15.53 -2.38 6.45
N MET A 120 15.23 -1.46 5.54
CA MET A 120 14.07 -0.58 5.60
C MET A 120 13.05 -1.00 4.55
N ARG A 121 11.76 -0.83 4.85
CA ARG A 121 10.69 -1.05 3.87
C ARG A 121 9.72 0.11 3.83
N ALA A 122 9.07 0.27 2.68
CA ALA A 122 7.92 1.13 2.48
C ALA A 122 6.76 0.25 2.02
N GLU A 123 5.58 0.49 2.56
CA GLU A 123 4.38 -0.25 2.17
C GLU A 123 3.55 0.61 1.22
N LEU A 124 3.24 0.04 0.05
CA LEU A 124 2.39 0.68 -0.95
C LEU A 124 1.06 -0.07 -0.98
N TRP A 125 -0.01 0.61 -0.58
CA TRP A 125 -1.38 0.12 -0.71
C TRP A 125 -2.00 0.68 -1.99
N PHE A 126 -2.34 -0.21 -2.91
CA PHE A 126 -2.98 0.13 -4.17
C PHE A 126 -4.48 -0.19 -4.10
N TRP A 127 -5.31 0.82 -4.36
CA TRP A 127 -6.77 0.65 -4.39
C TRP A 127 -7.22 0.41 -5.83
N LEU A 128 -7.74 -0.79 -6.09
CA LEU A 128 -8.35 -1.15 -7.38
C LEU A 128 -9.74 -0.54 -7.56
N ASN A 129 -10.40 -0.25 -6.45
CA ASN A 129 -11.78 0.18 -6.37
C ASN A 129 -11.90 1.37 -5.43
N ASP A 130 -12.99 2.12 -5.56
CA ASP A 130 -13.30 3.21 -4.64
C ASP A 130 -13.31 2.74 -3.18
N VAL A 131 -12.61 3.49 -2.33
CA VAL A 131 -12.50 3.23 -0.89
C VAL A 131 -13.23 4.33 -0.12
N PRO A 132 -14.57 4.27 -0.03
CA PRO A 132 -15.33 5.18 0.81
C PRO A 132 -15.05 4.92 2.30
N VAL A 133 -15.40 5.89 3.16
CA VAL A 133 -15.18 5.83 4.62
C VAL A 133 -15.75 4.57 5.28
N ASN A 134 -16.81 4.00 4.70
CA ASN A 134 -17.51 2.82 5.17
C ASN A 134 -16.98 1.51 4.56
N ARG A 135 -15.94 1.50 3.71
CA ARG A 135 -15.37 0.28 3.11
C ARG A 135 -13.97 -0.03 3.66
N GLY A 136 -13.84 0.04 4.99
CA GLY A 136 -12.67 -0.49 5.69
C GLY A 136 -11.34 0.15 5.30
N ALA A 137 -11.35 1.42 4.87
CA ALA A 137 -10.15 2.20 4.58
C ALA A 137 -9.10 2.00 5.68
N MET A 138 -7.84 1.82 5.29
CA MET A 138 -6.74 1.78 6.24
C MET A 138 -6.77 3.05 7.09
N ARG A 139 -6.65 2.88 8.40
CA ARG A 139 -6.56 3.97 9.36
C ARG A 139 -5.16 3.99 9.92
N ILE A 140 -4.62 5.19 10.04
CA ILE A 140 -3.25 5.41 10.48
C ILE A 140 -3.31 6.42 11.62
N LEU A 141 -2.52 6.17 12.65
CA LEU A 141 -2.25 7.16 13.68
C LEU A 141 -1.17 8.10 13.12
N GLU A 142 -1.56 9.29 12.70
CA GLU A 142 -0.64 10.22 12.05
C GLU A 142 0.56 10.54 12.96
N GLY A 143 1.76 10.42 12.41
CA GLY A 143 3.01 10.68 13.12
C GLY A 143 3.50 9.54 14.03
N SER A 144 2.77 8.42 14.14
CA SER A 144 3.13 7.31 15.04
C SER A 144 4.36 6.52 14.60
N HIS A 145 4.95 6.84 13.46
CA HIS A 145 6.20 6.25 12.94
C HIS A 145 7.47 6.84 13.59
N ARG A 146 7.33 7.92 14.36
CA ARG A 146 8.42 8.60 15.10
C ARG A 146 8.51 8.06 16.53
#